data_AF-A0AAD1NI82-F1
#
_entry.id   AF-A0AAD1NI82-F1
#
_cell.length_a   1.000
_cell.length_b   1.000
_cell.length_c   1.000
_cell.angle_alpha   90.00
_cell.angle_beta   90.00
_cell.angle_gamma   90.00
#
_symmetry.space_group_name_H-M   'P 1'
#
loop_
_entity.id
_entity.type
_entity.pdbx_description
1 polymer ?
#
loop_
_entity_poly.entity_id
_entity_poly.type
_entity_poly.pdbx_seq_one_letter_code
_entity_poly.pdbx_strand_id
1 'polypeptide(L)'
;MATNRKNLLEIAAPSFSITNTVTPKKLDQAPNGQDFATYAAQPYTYDAKKAAELFKEGLKELGKTSITLELEGANDNSFAKAAVDYLKGNLEKDLPGLTINEKLVSSAQCQKDAQNNNFQILLTSWGADYNEPSDFLMNFVSGSSMNHGLVDNKDFDKAYNAATTTPDVLSADKRYAHYKDAERALYESANVNPLATESVSLLLNPKLKGISTYNSAMIFDLRHAEITK
;
A
#
# COMPACT_ATOMS: atom_id res chain seq x y z
N MET A 1 12.27 -2.40 -6.07
CA MET A 1 13.12 -2.60 -7.27
C MET A 1 12.83 -3.92 -8.00
N ALA A 2 12.57 -5.04 -7.32
CA ALA A 2 12.23 -6.33 -7.95
C ALA A 2 10.72 -6.53 -8.23
N THR A 3 9.92 -5.47 -8.20
CA THR A 3 8.47 -5.55 -8.42
C THR A 3 8.08 -4.80 -9.68
N ASN A 4 7.79 -5.54 -10.75
CA ASN A 4 7.22 -4.97 -11.96
C ASN A 4 5.71 -4.76 -11.80
N ARG A 5 5.34 -3.62 -11.23
CA ARG A 5 3.95 -3.24 -10.95
C ARG A 5 3.07 -3.21 -12.19
N LYS A 6 3.63 -2.80 -13.33
CA LYS A 6 2.88 -2.74 -14.60
C LYS A 6 2.41 -4.14 -15.00
N ASN A 7 3.34 -5.08 -15.09
CA ASN A 7 3.01 -6.46 -15.45
C ASN A 7 2.13 -7.13 -14.39
N LEU A 8 2.36 -6.86 -13.10
CA LEU A 8 1.49 -7.31 -12.02
C LEU A 8 0.04 -6.89 -12.28
N LEU A 9 -0.20 -5.60 -12.54
CA LEU A 9 -1.55 -5.09 -12.75
C LEU A 9 -2.19 -5.56 -14.05
N GLU A 10 -1.42 -5.68 -15.14
CA GLU A 10 -1.91 -6.25 -16.41
C GLU A 10 -2.44 -7.69 -16.24
N ILE A 11 -1.89 -8.46 -15.30
CA ILE A 11 -2.29 -9.84 -15.03
C ILE A 11 -3.37 -9.92 -13.95
N ALA A 12 -3.19 -9.21 -12.83
CA ALA A 12 -4.00 -9.40 -11.63
C ALA A 12 -5.18 -8.44 -11.51
N ALA A 13 -5.06 -7.20 -12.00
CA ALA A 13 -6.13 -6.20 -11.91
C ALA A 13 -5.93 -5.04 -12.92
N PRO A 14 -6.33 -5.22 -14.19
CA PRO A 14 -6.12 -4.22 -15.23
C PRO A 14 -6.83 -2.88 -14.99
N SER A 15 -7.88 -2.88 -14.16
CA SER A 15 -8.62 -1.67 -13.79
C SER A 15 -7.93 -0.85 -12.69
N PHE A 16 -6.96 -1.42 -11.98
CA PHE A 16 -6.23 -0.73 -10.92
C PHE A 16 -5.16 0.19 -11.52
N SER A 17 -4.65 1.12 -10.73
CA SER A 17 -3.60 2.03 -11.16
C SER A 17 -2.35 1.89 -10.30
N ILE A 18 -1.17 2.06 -10.92
CA ILE A 18 0.10 2.06 -10.20
C ILE A 18 0.12 3.24 -9.22
N THR A 19 0.55 2.97 -7.99
CA THR A 19 0.83 3.98 -6.96
C THR A 19 2.31 3.95 -6.56
N ASN A 20 2.81 5.13 -6.20
CA ASN A 20 4.20 5.39 -5.79
C ASN A 20 4.25 6.08 -4.40
N THR A 21 3.18 5.90 -3.64
CA THR A 21 2.91 6.43 -2.30
C THR A 21 2.07 5.41 -1.56
N VAL A 22 2.09 5.42 -0.23
CA VAL A 22 1.11 4.65 0.56
C VAL A 22 -0.27 5.28 0.51
N THR A 23 -0.36 6.61 0.49
CA THR A 23 -1.62 7.31 0.27
C THR A 23 -2.08 7.16 -1.19
N PRO A 24 -3.32 6.72 -1.47
CA PRO A 24 -3.78 6.47 -2.82
C PRO A 24 -4.12 7.76 -3.58
N LYS A 25 -4.11 7.66 -4.91
CA LYS A 25 -4.63 8.71 -5.79
C LYS A 25 -6.11 8.96 -5.53
N LYS A 26 -6.56 10.19 -5.74
CA LYS A 26 -7.95 10.68 -5.59
C LYS A 26 -8.49 10.62 -4.16
N LEU A 27 -7.63 10.47 -3.15
CA LEU A 27 -8.05 10.62 -1.75
C LEU A 27 -8.26 12.09 -1.39
N ASP A 28 -7.23 12.90 -1.63
CA ASP A 28 -7.13 14.28 -1.14
C ASP A 28 -6.22 15.13 -2.05
N GLN A 29 -6.31 16.46 -1.92
CA GLN A 29 -5.52 17.45 -2.66
C GLN A 29 -4.54 18.18 -1.74
N ALA A 30 -3.30 18.31 -2.21
CA ALA A 30 -2.32 19.17 -1.57
C ALA A 30 -2.70 20.67 -1.72
N PRO A 31 -2.15 21.58 -0.89
CA PRO A 31 -2.48 23.01 -0.92
C PRO A 31 -2.24 23.70 -2.27
N ASN A 32 -1.36 23.14 -3.09
CA ASN A 32 -1.09 23.62 -4.45
C ASN A 32 -2.13 23.16 -5.50
N GLY A 33 -3.20 22.47 -5.08
CA GLY A 33 -4.28 21.94 -5.91
C GLY A 33 -3.97 20.62 -6.63
N GLN A 34 -2.76 20.06 -6.46
CA GLN A 34 -2.41 18.75 -7.02
C GLN A 34 -2.99 17.63 -6.16
N ASP A 35 -3.27 16.49 -6.79
CA ASP A 35 -3.52 15.24 -6.08
C ASP A 35 -2.33 14.89 -5.17
N PHE A 36 -2.60 14.56 -3.90
CA PHE A 36 -1.53 14.33 -2.92
C PHE A 36 -0.56 13.22 -3.33
N ALA A 37 -1.07 12.10 -3.84
CA ALA A 37 -0.23 10.98 -4.27
C ALA A 37 0.69 11.37 -5.43
N THR A 38 0.31 12.37 -6.25
CA THR A 38 1.19 12.97 -7.26
C THR A 38 2.22 13.91 -6.63
N TYR A 39 1.80 14.75 -5.69
CA TYR A 39 2.66 15.70 -4.98
C TYR A 39 3.77 15.01 -4.15
N ALA A 40 3.44 13.88 -3.52
CA ALA A 40 4.31 13.12 -2.62
C ALA A 40 4.96 11.87 -3.26
N ALA A 41 4.77 11.66 -4.57
CA ALA A 41 5.28 10.51 -5.29
C ALA A 41 6.77 10.26 -5.07
N GLN A 42 7.11 9.02 -4.73
CA GLN A 42 8.49 8.57 -4.60
C GLN A 42 8.96 7.82 -5.86
N PRO A 43 10.28 7.78 -6.14
CA PRO A 43 10.80 7.19 -7.37
C PRO A 43 10.89 5.65 -7.28
N TYR A 44 9.75 4.98 -7.07
CA TYR A 44 9.65 3.53 -7.18
C TYR A 44 9.90 3.09 -8.63
N THR A 45 10.98 2.34 -8.84
CA THR A 45 11.36 1.80 -10.15
C THR A 45 11.45 0.27 -10.13
N TYR A 46 11.33 -0.31 -11.32
CA TYR A 46 11.65 -1.72 -11.56
C TYR A 46 13.04 -1.80 -12.20
N ASP A 47 13.98 -2.40 -11.47
CA ASP A 47 15.33 -2.69 -11.93
C ASP A 47 15.77 -4.02 -11.33
N ALA A 48 15.50 -5.10 -12.08
CA ALA A 48 15.79 -6.46 -11.63
C ALA A 48 17.29 -6.70 -11.43
N LYS A 49 18.15 -6.10 -12.25
CA LYS A 49 19.61 -6.26 -12.13
C LYS A 49 20.09 -5.66 -10.83
N LYS A 50 19.72 -4.40 -10.56
CA LYS A 50 20.13 -3.74 -9.32
C LYS A 50 19.51 -4.38 -8.09
N ALA A 51 18.27 -4.86 -8.19
CA ALA A 51 17.64 -5.61 -7.11
C ALA A 51 18.39 -6.92 -6.78
N ALA A 52 18.82 -7.67 -7.79
CA ALA A 52 19.60 -8.89 -7.61
C ALA A 52 20.97 -8.63 -6.95
N GLU A 53 21.64 -7.54 -7.32
CA GLU A 53 22.90 -7.10 -6.69
C GLU A 53 22.71 -6.83 -5.20
N LEU A 54 21.74 -5.98 -4.85
CA LEU A 54 21.43 -5.61 -3.47
C LEU A 54 20.98 -6.83 -2.65
N PHE A 55 20.20 -7.72 -3.24
CA PHE A 55 19.77 -8.95 -2.57
C PHE A 55 20.94 -9.87 -2.25
N LYS A 56 21.91 -10.01 -3.17
CA LYS A 56 23.14 -10.77 -2.93
C LYS A 56 23.98 -10.14 -1.82
N GLU A 57 24.07 -8.82 -1.75
CA GLU A 57 24.73 -8.10 -0.65
C GLU A 57 24.04 -8.39 0.68
N GLY A 58 22.71 -8.29 0.74
CA GLY A 58 21.93 -8.63 1.94
C GLY A 58 22.10 -10.09 2.38
N LEU A 59 22.12 -11.05 1.45
CA LEU A 59 22.43 -12.45 1.76
C LEU A 59 23.83 -12.60 2.38
N LYS A 60 24.82 -11.87 1.86
CA LYS A 60 26.20 -11.88 2.40
C LYS A 60 26.26 -11.29 3.81
N GLU A 61 25.54 -10.20 4.07
CA GLU A 61 25.43 -9.61 5.42
C GLU A 61 24.82 -10.60 6.42
N LEU A 62 23.85 -11.40 5.97
CA LEU A 62 23.25 -12.48 6.75
C LEU A 62 24.13 -13.74 6.86
N GLY A 63 25.27 -13.79 6.16
CA GLY A 63 26.13 -14.98 6.09
C GLY A 63 25.47 -16.16 5.37
N LYS A 64 24.52 -15.90 4.47
CA LYS A 64 23.74 -16.91 3.73
C LYS A 64 24.01 -16.83 2.22
N THR A 65 23.69 -17.93 1.53
CA THR A 65 23.67 -17.99 0.06
C THR A 65 22.26 -18.07 -0.51
N SER A 66 21.28 -18.41 0.32
CA SER A 66 19.86 -18.43 -0.01
C SER A 66 18.99 -18.16 1.22
N ILE A 67 17.73 -17.80 0.97
CA ILE A 67 16.72 -17.61 1.98
C ILE A 67 15.36 -18.08 1.45
N THR A 68 14.59 -18.72 2.31
CA THR A 68 13.18 -19.02 2.05
C THR A 68 12.33 -18.10 2.92
N LEU A 69 11.38 -17.41 2.30
CA LEU A 69 10.43 -16.54 2.98
C LEU A 69 8.99 -16.97 2.65
N GLU A 70 8.07 -16.65 3.54
CA GLU A 70 6.64 -16.83 3.35
C GLU A 70 6.00 -15.51 2.90
N LEU A 71 5.24 -15.56 1.81
CA LEU A 71 4.41 -14.45 1.33
C LEU A 71 2.94 -14.79 1.58
N GLU A 72 2.33 -14.04 2.48
CA GLU A 72 0.95 -14.22 2.88
C GLU A 72 0.01 -13.29 2.11
N GLY A 73 -1.17 -13.81 1.75
CA GLY A 73 -2.25 -13.03 1.15
C GLY A 73 -3.62 -13.68 1.33
N ALA A 74 -4.66 -12.89 1.13
CA ALA A 74 -6.04 -13.34 1.25
C ALA A 74 -6.47 -14.20 0.04
N ASN A 75 -7.00 -15.39 0.29
CA ASN A 75 -7.43 -16.36 -0.72
C ASN A 75 -8.86 -16.10 -1.26
N ASP A 76 -9.64 -15.34 -0.51
CA ASP A 76 -11.00 -14.89 -0.81
C ASP A 76 -11.01 -13.48 -1.45
N ASN A 77 -9.83 -12.90 -1.70
CA ASN A 77 -9.63 -11.70 -2.53
C ASN A 77 -8.91 -12.09 -3.83
N SER A 78 -9.56 -11.87 -4.97
CA SER A 78 -9.05 -12.29 -6.27
C SER A 78 -7.76 -11.58 -6.69
N PHE A 79 -7.62 -10.29 -6.37
CA PHE A 79 -6.40 -9.54 -6.63
C PHE A 79 -5.27 -10.05 -5.75
N ALA A 80 -5.51 -10.23 -4.44
CA ALA A 80 -4.49 -10.68 -3.51
C ALA A 80 -3.94 -12.05 -3.91
N LYS A 81 -4.83 -13.01 -4.24
CA LYS A 81 -4.41 -14.33 -4.73
C LYS A 81 -3.53 -14.23 -5.99
N ALA A 82 -3.99 -13.53 -7.02
CA ALA A 82 -3.24 -13.40 -8.27
C ALA A 82 -1.91 -12.64 -8.08
N ALA A 83 -1.88 -11.65 -7.19
CA ALA A 83 -0.70 -10.89 -6.88
C ALA A 83 0.34 -11.72 -6.13
N VAL A 84 -0.06 -12.58 -5.18
CA VAL A 84 0.86 -13.50 -4.50
C VAL A 84 1.51 -14.46 -5.51
N ASP A 85 0.71 -15.10 -6.37
CA ASP A 85 1.20 -16.02 -7.42
C ASP A 85 2.20 -15.30 -8.35
N TYR A 86 1.88 -14.07 -8.77
CA TYR A 86 2.76 -13.26 -9.62
C TYR A 86 4.05 -12.86 -8.90
N LEU A 87 3.96 -12.38 -7.66
CA LEU A 87 5.09 -11.90 -6.87
C LEU A 87 6.05 -13.04 -6.57
N LYS A 88 5.57 -14.24 -6.21
CA LYS A 88 6.41 -15.44 -6.09
C LYS A 88 7.25 -15.63 -7.34
N GLY A 89 6.59 -15.79 -8.49
CA GLY A 89 7.27 -16.09 -9.75
C GLY A 89 8.24 -14.98 -10.18
N ASN A 90 7.87 -13.71 -10.02
CA ASN A 90 8.73 -12.60 -10.41
C ASN A 90 9.91 -12.40 -9.46
N LEU A 91 9.69 -12.49 -8.14
CA LEU A 91 10.75 -12.31 -7.15
C LEU A 91 11.77 -13.45 -7.21
N GLU A 92 11.34 -14.72 -7.30
CA GLU A 92 12.28 -15.85 -7.42
C GLU A 92 13.09 -15.78 -8.72
N LYS A 93 12.48 -15.34 -9.82
CA LYS A 93 13.16 -15.13 -11.11
C LYS A 93 14.19 -14.00 -11.04
N ASP A 94 13.83 -12.87 -10.43
CA ASP A 94 14.67 -11.66 -10.40
C ASP A 94 15.72 -11.70 -9.27
N LEU A 95 15.53 -12.50 -8.22
CA LEU A 95 16.38 -12.54 -7.02
C LEU A 95 16.96 -13.94 -6.79
N PRO A 96 18.08 -14.31 -7.44
CA PRO A 96 18.71 -15.61 -7.25
C PRO A 96 19.04 -15.91 -5.80
N GLY A 97 18.61 -17.09 -5.33
CA GLY A 97 18.75 -17.52 -3.92
C GLY A 97 17.54 -17.21 -3.05
N LEU A 98 16.52 -16.53 -3.57
CA LEU A 98 15.21 -16.39 -2.91
C LEU A 98 14.29 -17.57 -3.27
N THR A 99 13.62 -18.11 -2.27
CA THR A 99 12.44 -18.97 -2.42
C THR A 99 11.28 -18.33 -1.68
N ILE A 100 10.10 -18.26 -2.30
CA ILE A 100 8.86 -17.78 -1.69
C ILE A 100 7.89 -18.95 -1.50
N ASN A 101 7.49 -19.22 -0.27
CA ASN A 101 6.36 -20.08 0.04
C ASN A 101 5.09 -19.24 0.10
N GLU A 102 4.06 -19.59 -0.65
CA GLU A 102 2.78 -18.89 -0.60
C GLU A 102 1.98 -19.35 0.62
N LYS A 103 1.48 -18.40 1.40
CA LYS A 103 0.51 -18.64 2.48
C LYS A 103 -0.79 -17.94 2.13
N LEU A 104 -1.70 -18.70 1.53
CA LEU A 104 -3.02 -18.19 1.15
C LEU A 104 -4.06 -18.61 2.20
N VAL A 105 -4.54 -17.65 2.98
CA VAL A 105 -5.54 -17.85 4.06
C VAL A 105 -6.76 -16.97 3.82
N SER A 106 -7.85 -17.11 4.58
CA SER A 106 -8.99 -16.19 4.46
C SER A 106 -8.61 -14.76 4.85
N SER A 107 -9.32 -13.75 4.36
CA SER A 107 -9.09 -12.34 4.73
C SER A 107 -9.13 -12.13 6.24
N ALA A 108 -10.04 -12.79 6.95
CA ALA A 108 -10.13 -12.73 8.41
C ALA A 108 -8.90 -13.32 9.12
N GLN A 109 -8.34 -14.41 8.59
CA GLN A 109 -7.13 -15.01 9.15
C GLN A 109 -5.90 -14.14 8.83
N CYS A 110 -5.80 -13.61 7.61
CA CYS A 110 -4.77 -12.66 7.20
C CYS A 110 -4.73 -11.42 8.11
N GLN A 111 -5.91 -10.85 8.43
CA GLN A 111 -6.03 -9.73 9.37
C GLN A 111 -5.58 -10.12 10.78
N LYS A 112 -5.96 -11.31 11.25
CA LYS A 112 -5.52 -11.81 12.57
C LYS A 112 -4.01 -12.03 12.62
N ASP A 113 -3.42 -12.57 11.57
CA ASP A 113 -1.98 -12.76 11.48
C ASP A 113 -1.25 -11.41 11.43
N ALA A 114 -1.78 -10.42 10.71
CA ALA A 114 -1.26 -9.05 10.72
C ALA A 114 -1.26 -8.42 12.13
N GLN A 115 -2.39 -8.51 12.84
CA GLN A 115 -2.56 -7.97 14.19
C GLN A 115 -1.66 -8.64 15.24
N ASN A 116 -1.32 -9.92 15.03
CA ASN A 116 -0.43 -10.67 15.91
C ASN A 116 1.02 -10.71 15.42
N ASN A 117 1.34 -9.95 14.36
CA ASN A 117 2.64 -9.93 13.70
C ASN A 117 3.15 -11.34 13.29
N ASN A 118 2.22 -12.23 12.92
CA ASN A 118 2.47 -13.63 12.57
C ASN A 118 2.62 -13.83 11.04
N PHE A 119 3.57 -13.11 10.44
CA PHE A 119 3.89 -13.17 9.02
C PHE A 119 5.34 -12.78 8.76
N GLN A 120 5.86 -13.07 7.56
CA GLN A 120 7.19 -12.60 7.12
C GLN A 120 7.07 -11.50 6.07
N ILE A 121 6.27 -11.76 5.03
CA ILE A 121 5.84 -10.75 4.05
C ILE A 121 4.33 -10.84 3.94
N LEU A 122 3.66 -9.70 4.10
CA LEU A 122 2.19 -9.62 4.03
C LEU A 122 1.77 -8.78 2.84
N LEU A 123 0.95 -9.35 1.97
CA LEU A 123 0.17 -8.56 1.02
C LEU A 123 -1.10 -8.08 1.72
N THR A 124 -1.14 -6.78 2.01
CA THR A 124 -2.26 -6.12 2.68
C THR A 124 -2.73 -4.90 1.89
N SER A 125 -3.89 -4.38 2.27
CA SER A 125 -4.52 -3.20 1.69
C SER A 125 -5.09 -2.33 2.82
N TRP A 126 -5.15 -1.03 2.58
CA TRP A 126 -5.86 -0.08 3.45
C TRP A 126 -6.94 0.64 2.64
N GLY A 127 -8.15 0.72 3.20
CA GLY A 127 -9.24 1.52 2.66
C GLY A 127 -9.40 2.77 3.51
N ALA A 128 -9.64 3.92 2.88
CA ALA A 128 -9.67 5.18 3.59
C ALA A 128 -10.84 5.24 4.60
N ASP A 129 -10.57 5.55 5.86
CA ASP A 129 -11.62 5.85 6.85
C ASP A 129 -12.07 7.32 6.72
N TYR A 130 -11.15 8.21 6.35
CA TYR A 130 -11.39 9.62 6.03
C TYR A 130 -10.44 10.13 4.94
N ASN A 131 -10.83 11.22 4.27
CA ASN A 131 -10.13 11.76 3.11
C ASN A 131 -8.91 12.63 3.48
N GLU A 132 -7.87 12.01 4.03
CA GLU A 132 -6.64 12.72 4.39
C GLU A 132 -5.43 11.76 4.44
N PRO A 133 -4.23 12.15 3.96
CA PRO A 133 -3.01 11.33 4.02
C PRO A 133 -2.68 10.65 5.36
N SER A 134 -2.94 11.29 6.50
CA SER A 134 -2.66 10.68 7.81
C SER A 134 -3.39 9.36 8.04
N ASP A 135 -4.55 9.16 7.39
CA ASP A 135 -5.30 7.92 7.50
C ASP A 135 -4.51 6.69 7.05
N PHE A 136 -3.72 6.85 5.98
CA PHE A 136 -2.84 5.81 5.48
C PHE A 136 -1.54 5.77 6.28
N LEU A 137 -0.95 6.94 6.55
CA LEU A 137 0.36 7.04 7.19
C LEU A 137 0.34 6.56 8.65
N MET A 138 -0.78 6.64 9.37
CA MET A 138 -0.85 6.19 10.77
C MET A 138 -0.49 4.70 10.95
N ASN A 139 -0.63 3.89 9.90
CA ASN A 139 -0.30 2.47 9.88
C ASN A 139 1.20 2.18 9.98
N PHE A 140 2.07 3.19 10.00
CA PHE A 140 3.51 3.02 10.07
C PHE A 140 4.16 3.72 11.28
N VAL A 141 3.35 4.32 12.16
CA VAL A 141 3.86 4.99 13.38
C VAL A 141 4.43 3.95 14.33
N SER A 142 5.66 4.16 14.79
CA SER A 142 6.33 3.22 15.68
C SER A 142 5.56 3.05 16.99
N GLY A 143 5.36 1.79 17.40
CA GLY A 143 4.60 1.44 18.61
C GLY A 143 3.08 1.57 18.51
N SER A 144 2.53 1.99 17.36
CA SER A 144 1.08 1.97 17.10
C SER A 144 0.56 0.54 16.96
N SER A 145 -0.63 0.24 17.49
CA SER A 145 -1.30 -1.05 17.28
C SER A 145 -1.70 -1.29 15.82
N MET A 146 -1.80 -0.22 15.03
CA MET A 146 -2.08 -0.30 13.59
C MET A 146 -0.83 -0.66 12.77
N ASN A 147 0.36 -0.52 13.36
CA ASN A 147 1.63 -0.82 12.72
C ASN A 147 1.93 -2.32 12.74
N HIS A 148 1.15 -3.07 11.97
CA HIS A 148 1.29 -4.52 11.82
C HIS A 148 2.66 -4.90 11.25
N GLY A 149 3.27 -4.03 10.43
CA GLY A 149 4.60 -4.22 9.85
C GLY A 149 5.77 -4.01 10.80
N LEU A 150 5.50 -3.57 12.05
CA LEU A 150 6.51 -3.25 13.05
C LEU A 150 7.58 -2.26 12.53
N VAL A 151 7.16 -1.28 11.73
CA VAL A 151 8.05 -0.21 11.28
C VAL A 151 8.56 0.56 12.49
N ASP A 152 9.90 0.66 12.59
CA ASP A 152 10.60 1.51 13.55
C ASP A 152 11.48 2.48 12.75
N ASN A 153 10.93 3.68 12.47
CA ASN A 153 11.58 4.67 11.62
C ASN A 153 11.41 6.07 12.24
N LYS A 154 12.51 6.58 12.82
CA LYS A 154 12.51 7.87 13.53
C LYS A 154 12.25 9.07 12.63
N ASP A 155 12.68 9.01 11.36
CA ASP A 155 12.44 10.10 10.41
C ASP A 155 10.98 10.13 9.99
N PHE A 156 10.38 8.95 9.79
CA PHE A 156 8.95 8.80 9.58
C PHE A 156 8.15 9.34 10.78
N ASP A 157 8.45 8.88 12.01
CA ASP A 157 7.72 9.28 13.21
C ASP A 157 7.79 10.79 13.44
N LYS A 158 8.96 11.38 13.22
CA LYS A 158 9.17 12.82 13.33
C LYS A 158 8.31 13.58 12.32
N ALA A 159 8.30 13.15 11.06
CA ALA A 159 7.51 13.78 10.01
C ALA A 159 6.00 13.63 10.28
N TYR A 160 5.54 12.42 10.59
CA TYR A 160 4.14 12.16 10.91
C TYR A 160 3.66 12.97 12.13
N ASN A 161 4.45 13.01 13.20
CA ASN A 161 4.11 13.79 14.40
C ASN A 161 4.04 15.29 14.08
N ALA A 162 4.98 15.83 13.32
CA ALA A 162 4.94 17.24 12.90
C ALA A 162 3.72 17.56 12.01
N ALA A 163 3.28 16.61 11.19
CA ALA A 163 2.08 16.78 10.36
C ALA A 163 0.77 16.77 11.19
N THR A 164 0.74 16.00 12.29
CA THR A 164 -0.49 15.70 13.05
C THR A 164 -0.61 16.44 14.37
N THR A 165 0.40 17.22 14.76
CA THR A 165 0.40 17.99 16.01
C THR A 165 0.71 19.47 15.82
N THR A 166 0.36 20.27 16.83
CA THR A 166 0.64 21.70 16.83
C THR A 166 2.13 22.00 16.98
N PRO A 167 2.67 23.04 16.32
CA PRO A 167 1.91 24.07 15.60
C PRO A 167 1.68 23.75 14.12
N ASP A 168 2.42 22.81 13.53
CA ASP A 168 2.51 22.65 12.09
C ASP A 168 1.24 22.06 11.45
N VAL A 169 0.45 21.27 12.19
CA VAL A 169 -0.89 20.80 11.76
C VAL A 169 -1.85 21.95 11.41
N LEU A 170 -1.63 23.15 11.98
CA LEU A 170 -2.46 24.34 11.75
C LEU A 170 -2.14 25.05 10.43
N SER A 171 -1.06 24.65 9.75
CA SER A 171 -0.64 25.22 8.46
C SER A 171 -0.70 24.14 7.40
N ALA A 172 -1.63 24.26 6.45
CA ALA A 172 -1.79 23.28 5.37
C ALA A 172 -0.48 23.03 4.61
N ASP A 173 0.27 24.07 4.24
CA ASP A 173 1.55 23.90 3.52
C ASP A 173 2.56 23.05 4.30
N LYS A 174 2.73 23.31 5.60
CA LYS A 174 3.65 22.57 6.45
C LYS A 174 3.18 21.15 6.68
N ARG A 175 1.90 20.96 7.01
CA ARG A 175 1.29 19.66 7.23
C ARG A 175 1.51 18.73 6.04
N TYR A 176 1.25 19.20 4.82
CA TYR A 176 1.42 18.38 3.61
C TYR A 176 2.88 18.20 3.20
N ALA A 177 3.76 19.16 3.49
CA ALA A 177 5.21 18.94 3.36
C ALA A 177 5.68 17.81 4.28
N HIS A 178 5.22 17.77 5.53
CA HIS A 178 5.53 16.71 6.48
C HIS A 178 4.95 15.34 6.07
N TYR A 179 3.74 15.28 5.51
CA TYR A 179 3.23 14.02 4.94
C TYR A 179 4.08 13.52 3.76
N LYS A 180 4.56 14.43 2.91
CA LYS A 180 5.49 14.07 1.83
C LYS A 180 6.84 13.59 2.37
N ASP A 181 7.32 14.17 3.46
CA ASP A 181 8.54 13.72 4.13
C ASP A 181 8.35 12.34 4.76
N ALA A 182 7.17 12.03 5.30
CA ALA A 182 6.81 10.72 5.80
C ALA A 182 6.79 9.65 4.68
N GLU A 183 6.16 9.93 3.54
CA GLU A 183 6.21 9.08 2.34
C GLU A 183 7.64 8.81 1.88
N ARG A 184 8.50 9.85 1.88
CA ARG A 184 9.93 9.72 1.54
C ARG A 184 10.67 8.82 2.53
N ALA A 185 10.45 8.98 3.83
CA ALA A 185 11.10 8.17 4.86
C ALA A 185 10.76 6.67 4.70
N LEU A 186 9.50 6.34 4.43
CA LEU A 186 9.09 4.95 4.16
C LEU A 186 9.76 4.37 2.91
N TYR A 187 9.89 5.19 1.86
CA TYR A 187 10.57 4.80 0.61
C TYR A 187 12.07 4.57 0.81
N GLU A 188 12.78 5.53 1.41
CA GLU A 188 14.24 5.47 1.58
C GLU A 188 14.68 4.31 2.47
N SER A 189 13.88 3.96 3.48
CA SER A 189 14.12 2.82 4.36
C SER A 189 13.52 1.50 3.86
N ALA A 190 12.89 1.49 2.68
CA ALA A 190 12.21 0.33 2.09
C ALA A 190 11.23 -0.38 3.05
N ASN A 191 10.55 0.39 3.93
CA ASN A 191 9.64 -0.16 4.94
C ASN A 191 8.37 -0.77 4.33
N VAL A 192 7.97 -0.29 3.14
CA VAL A 192 6.77 -0.73 2.43
C VAL A 192 6.98 -0.65 0.93
N ASN A 193 6.30 -1.53 0.20
CA ASN A 193 6.33 -1.60 -1.26
C ASN A 193 4.91 -1.40 -1.81
N PRO A 194 4.47 -0.14 -2.03
CA PRO A 194 3.13 0.15 -2.55
C PRO A 194 2.96 -0.49 -3.92
N LEU A 195 1.85 -1.20 -4.16
CA LEU A 195 1.64 -1.91 -5.43
C LEU A 195 0.69 -1.18 -6.36
N ALA A 196 -0.49 -0.81 -5.83
CA ALA A 196 -1.58 -0.27 -6.62
C ALA A 196 -2.55 0.57 -5.78
N THR A 197 -3.23 1.50 -6.44
CA THR A 197 -4.49 2.06 -5.97
C THR A 197 -5.62 1.25 -6.60
N GLU A 198 -6.47 0.67 -5.74
CA GLU A 198 -7.62 -0.11 -6.17
C GLU A 198 -8.65 0.76 -6.86
N SER A 199 -9.42 0.16 -7.77
CA SER A 199 -10.51 0.83 -8.47
C SER A 199 -11.63 -0.16 -8.72
N VAL A 200 -12.82 0.18 -8.23
CA VAL A 200 -14.01 -0.66 -8.38
C VAL A 200 -14.78 -0.19 -9.61
N SER A 201 -14.96 -1.09 -10.57
CA SER A 201 -15.84 -0.88 -11.72
C SER A 201 -17.25 -1.37 -11.39
N LEU A 202 -18.25 -0.56 -11.68
CA LEU A 202 -19.64 -0.82 -11.30
C LEU A 202 -20.53 -0.79 -12.53
N LEU A 203 -21.37 -1.82 -12.68
CA LEU A 203 -22.48 -1.80 -13.63
C LEU A 203 -23.76 -1.51 -12.86
N LEU A 204 -24.30 -0.31 -13.04
CA LEU A 204 -25.54 0.11 -12.40
C LEU A 204 -26.69 0.06 -13.41
N ASN A 205 -27.85 -0.46 -12.97
CA ASN A 205 -29.07 -0.39 -13.76
C ASN A 205 -29.39 1.09 -14.05
N PRO A 206 -29.60 1.52 -15.31
CA PRO A 206 -29.91 2.91 -15.63
C PRO A 206 -31.14 3.47 -14.90
N LYS A 207 -32.07 2.60 -14.47
CA LYS A 207 -33.25 2.94 -13.67
C LYS A 207 -32.94 3.22 -12.20
N LEU A 208 -31.79 2.79 -11.69
CA LEU A 208 -31.37 3.05 -10.33
C LEU A 208 -30.83 4.48 -10.25
N LYS A 209 -31.55 5.35 -9.54
CA LYS A 209 -31.21 6.76 -9.31
C LYS A 209 -30.98 7.01 -7.84
N GLY A 210 -30.36 8.15 -7.51
CA GLY A 210 -30.20 8.60 -6.12
C GLY A 210 -29.14 7.87 -5.29
N ILE A 211 -28.26 7.09 -5.93
CA ILE A 211 -27.05 6.57 -5.26
C ILE A 211 -26.03 7.70 -5.14
N SER A 212 -25.55 7.93 -3.92
CA SER A 212 -24.32 8.70 -3.70
C SER A 212 -23.14 7.75 -3.51
N THR A 213 -21.98 8.16 -4.01
CA THR A 213 -20.72 7.42 -3.86
C THR A 213 -19.68 8.29 -3.19
N TYR A 214 -18.87 7.68 -2.32
CA TYR A 214 -17.80 8.36 -1.59
C TYR A 214 -16.47 7.62 -1.80
N ASN A 215 -15.36 8.34 -1.63
CA ASN A 215 -13.99 7.84 -1.75
C ASN A 215 -13.37 7.42 -0.41
N SER A 216 -14.09 7.57 0.71
CA SER A 216 -13.73 7.06 2.04
C SER A 216 -14.95 6.43 2.74
N ALA A 217 -14.67 5.53 3.70
CA ALA A 217 -15.62 4.80 4.51
C ALA A 217 -16.72 4.11 3.69
N MET A 218 -17.90 4.73 3.59
CA MET A 218 -19.07 4.14 2.95
C MET A 218 -19.04 4.41 1.45
N ILE A 219 -18.63 3.41 0.66
CA ILE A 219 -18.53 3.51 -0.81
C ILE A 219 -19.89 3.86 -1.46
N PHE A 220 -21.01 3.37 -0.89
CA PHE A 220 -22.37 3.63 -1.38
C PHE A 220 -23.32 4.11 -0.29
N ASP A 221 -24.01 5.21 -0.54
CA ASP A 221 -25.17 5.61 0.24
C ASP A 221 -26.45 5.36 -0.57
N LEU A 222 -27.29 4.49 -0.03
CA LEU A 222 -28.55 4.07 -0.64
C LEU A 222 -29.77 4.76 -0.03
N ARG A 223 -29.61 5.69 0.93
CA ARG A 223 -30.73 6.34 1.63
C ARG A 223 -31.69 7.08 0.68
N HIS A 224 -31.18 7.55 -0.45
CA HIS A 224 -31.96 8.24 -1.48
C HIS A 224 -32.11 7.40 -2.75
N ALA A 225 -31.71 6.13 -2.74
CA ALA A 225 -31.73 5.29 -3.91
C ALA A 225 -33.16 4.86 -4.26
N GLU A 226 -33.53 4.97 -5.53
CA GLU A 226 -34.82 4.53 -6.06
C GLU A 226 -34.68 3.85 -7.41
N ILE A 227 -35.61 2.96 -7.74
CA ILE A 227 -35.75 2.38 -9.08
C ILE A 227 -36.86 3.15 -9.80
N THR A 228 -36.48 3.98 -10.76
CA THR A 228 -37.42 4.70 -11.61
C THR A 228 -38.10 3.73 -12.59
N LYS A 229 -39.38 3.97 -12.91
CA LYS A 229 -40.15 3.13 -13.84
C LYS A 229 -39.55 3.10 -15.24
#